data_AF-A0A5W3DSS9-F1
#
_entry.id   AF-A0A5W3DSS9-F1
#
_cell.length_a   1.000
_cell.length_b   1.000
_cell.length_c   1.000
_cell.angle_alpha   90.00
_cell.angle_beta   90.00
_cell.angle_gamma   90.00
#
_symmetry.space_group_name_H-M   'P 1'
#
loop_
_entity.id
_entity.type
_entity.pdbx_description
1 polymer ?
#
loop_
_entity_poly.entity_id
_entity_poly.type
_entity_poly.pdbx_seq_one_letter_code
_entity_poly.pdbx_strand_id
1 'polypeptide(L)'
;MLHKSNTVQEPDAYDLRMTDGEVIVDIKPLNTGDPADYRELASKNLSILRDKSGEPVGFYGIVETYTSETTRNLSGKEKYGRVDYIVAMNGEEKKLPSLAADYTGKVYYDQEQASGKEADISLRYEDRQVTGTIIDKTRPHFNLTIDTRKPHDVDEDGSFMAELVGTNDRADHKMHGYIDGGFYGKDGEIVAGSIRSRDDDSWGGVFGGEKQE
;
A
#
# COMPACT_ATOMS: atom_id res chain seq x y z
N MET A 1 9.01 -2.20 9.70
CA MET A 1 9.35 -3.26 8.73
C MET A 1 8.53 -2.98 7.48
N LEU A 2 9.15 -2.76 6.32
CA LEU A 2 8.46 -2.47 5.05
C LEU A 2 7.80 -3.76 4.55
N HIS A 3 6.47 -3.84 4.52
CA HIS A 3 5.76 -4.94 3.88
C HIS A 3 5.68 -4.66 2.37
N LYS A 4 6.58 -5.29 1.61
CA LYS A 4 6.52 -5.37 0.15
C LYS A 4 5.45 -6.40 -0.21
N SER A 5 4.33 -5.98 -0.81
CA SER A 5 3.40 -6.88 -1.48
C SER A 5 4.13 -7.47 -2.70
N ASN A 6 4.21 -8.80 -2.79
CA ASN A 6 5.11 -9.52 -3.69
C ASN A 6 4.68 -9.45 -5.17
N THR A 7 5.58 -8.97 -6.04
CA THR A 7 5.91 -9.67 -7.29
C THR A 7 7.27 -9.17 -7.84
N VAL A 8 8.17 -10.12 -8.12
CA VAL A 8 9.48 -10.02 -8.83
C VAL A 8 10.76 -9.70 -8.02
N GLN A 9 11.43 -10.80 -7.63
CA GLN A 9 12.85 -11.21 -7.81
C GLN A 9 14.06 -10.25 -7.90
N GLU A 10 13.98 -8.97 -7.52
CA GLU A 10 15.20 -8.20 -7.14
C GLU A 10 14.91 -7.35 -5.89
N PRO A 11 15.67 -7.49 -4.78
CA PRO A 11 15.32 -6.83 -3.54
C PRO A 11 15.21 -5.32 -3.68
N ASP A 12 16.12 -4.60 -4.34
CA ASP A 12 16.09 -3.13 -4.23
C ASP A 12 16.48 -2.42 -5.52
N ALA A 13 15.48 -2.05 -6.33
CA ALA A 13 15.67 -1.12 -7.44
C ALA A 13 16.08 0.29 -6.96
N TYR A 14 15.75 0.61 -5.70
CA TYR A 14 15.97 1.89 -5.06
C TYR A 14 15.95 1.72 -3.53
N ASP A 15 16.47 2.72 -2.83
CA ASP A 15 16.25 2.91 -1.40
C ASP A 15 15.24 4.04 -1.17
N LEU A 16 14.49 3.94 -0.07
CA LEU A 16 13.55 4.97 0.37
C LEU A 16 13.98 5.52 1.70
N ARG A 17 13.95 6.85 1.83
CA ARG A 17 14.17 7.52 3.11
C ARG A 17 13.29 8.75 3.22
N MET A 18 12.89 9.06 4.44
CA MET A 18 12.19 10.29 4.76
C MET A 18 13.19 11.26 5.39
N THR A 19 13.28 12.48 4.87
CA THR A 19 14.19 13.52 5.36
C THR A 19 13.51 14.87 5.18
N ASP A 20 13.50 15.69 6.24
CA ASP A 20 12.91 17.04 6.23
C ASP A 20 11.46 17.10 5.72
N GLY A 21 10.67 16.06 5.96
CA GLY A 21 9.28 15.99 5.52
C GLY A 21 9.11 15.74 4.02
N GLU A 22 10.14 15.26 3.31
CA GLU A 22 10.07 14.71 1.96
C GLU A 22 10.46 13.22 1.95
N VAL A 23 9.87 12.44 1.04
CA VAL A 23 10.33 11.09 0.72
C VAL A 23 11.28 11.11 -0.47
N ILE A 24 12.53 10.70 -0.23
CA ILE A 24 13.59 10.59 -1.23
C ILE A 24 13.63 9.15 -1.73
N VAL A 25 13.72 9.01 -3.06
CA VAL A 25 13.87 7.74 -3.77
C VAL A 25 15.25 7.73 -4.41
N ASP A 26 16.17 6.96 -3.84
CA ASP A 26 17.55 6.86 -4.32
C ASP A 26 17.69 5.61 -5.19
N ILE A 27 17.75 5.77 -6.52
CA ILE A 27 17.85 4.65 -7.46
C ILE A 27 19.19 3.92 -7.30
N LYS A 28 19.15 2.59 -7.18
CA LYS A 28 20.36 1.76 -7.16
C LYS A 28 20.89 1.60 -8.58
N PRO A 29 22.16 1.95 -8.85
CA PRO A 29 22.74 1.79 -10.18
C PRO A 29 22.84 0.32 -10.58
N LEU A 30 22.75 0.06 -11.87
CA LEU A 30 23.00 -1.27 -12.43
C LEU A 30 24.51 -1.54 -12.46
N ASN A 31 24.90 -2.73 -12.02
CA ASN A 31 26.29 -3.18 -12.04
C ASN A 31 26.48 -4.33 -13.05
N THR A 32 26.10 -4.08 -14.31
CA THR A 32 26.18 -5.06 -15.41
C THR A 32 27.53 -5.00 -16.14
N GLY A 33 28.24 -3.87 -16.05
CA GLY A 33 29.50 -3.62 -16.76
C GLY A 33 29.34 -2.98 -18.15
N ASP A 34 28.12 -2.84 -18.67
CA ASP A 34 27.83 -2.02 -19.85
C ASP A 34 27.49 -0.58 -19.40
N PRO A 35 28.26 0.45 -19.81
CA PRO A 35 27.97 1.84 -19.48
C PRO A 35 26.66 2.37 -20.09
N ALA A 36 26.07 1.68 -21.06
CA ALA A 36 24.78 2.02 -21.64
C ALA A 36 23.59 1.37 -20.90
N ASP A 37 23.82 0.62 -19.83
CA ASP A 37 22.77 0.12 -18.96
C ASP A 37 22.38 1.17 -17.93
N TYR A 38 21.08 1.32 -17.70
CA TYR A 38 20.57 2.30 -16.76
C TYR A 38 19.31 1.84 -16.06
N ARG A 39 19.13 2.39 -14.87
CA ARG A 39 17.87 2.36 -14.11
C ARG A 39 17.57 3.78 -13.68
N GLU A 40 16.33 4.19 -13.84
CA GLU A 40 15.89 5.53 -13.48
C GLU A 40 14.52 5.52 -12.82
N LEU A 41 14.25 6.58 -12.04
CA LEU A 41 12.94 6.85 -11.48
C LEU A 41 12.04 7.37 -12.61
N ALA A 42 11.01 6.61 -12.96
CA ALA A 42 10.03 7.03 -13.96
C ALA A 42 9.00 7.98 -13.32
N SER A 43 8.47 7.61 -12.14
CA SER A 43 7.56 8.46 -11.38
C SER A 43 7.55 8.08 -9.89
N LYS A 44 7.15 9.03 -9.03
CA LYS A 44 6.81 8.76 -7.63
C LYS A 44 5.50 9.46 -7.30
N ASN A 45 4.55 8.75 -6.71
CA ASN A 45 3.35 9.30 -6.10
C ASN A 45 3.27 8.77 -4.68
N LEU A 46 3.88 9.49 -3.74
CA LEU A 46 3.96 9.10 -2.33
C LEU A 46 3.28 10.17 -1.48
N SER A 47 2.28 9.75 -0.71
CA SER A 47 1.57 10.58 0.25
C SER A 47 2.18 10.40 1.63
N ILE A 48 2.58 11.51 2.25
CA ILE A 48 3.12 11.53 3.61
C ILE A 48 1.96 11.60 4.59
N LEU A 49 1.96 10.71 5.58
CA LEU A 49 1.00 10.66 6.67
C LEU A 49 1.57 11.44 7.85
N ARG A 50 0.78 12.37 8.39
CA ARG A 50 1.22 13.29 9.45
C ARG A 50 0.30 13.19 10.66
N ASP A 51 0.91 13.20 11.84
CA ASP A 51 0.18 13.26 13.11
C ASP A 51 -0.54 14.61 13.29
N LYS A 52 -1.34 14.73 14.35
CA LYS A 52 -2.06 15.99 14.64
C LYS A 52 -1.16 17.21 14.84
N SER A 53 0.12 17.02 15.16
CA SER A 53 1.10 18.12 15.27
C SER A 53 1.74 18.48 13.93
N GLY A 54 1.45 17.74 12.85
CA GLY A 54 2.04 17.90 11.53
C GLY A 54 3.34 17.13 11.33
N GLU A 55 3.78 16.36 12.33
CA GLU A 55 5.00 15.56 12.26
C GLU A 55 4.76 14.32 11.39
N PRO A 56 5.69 13.98 10.48
CA PRO A 56 5.52 12.85 9.59
C PRO A 56 5.73 11.52 10.33
N VAL A 57 4.73 10.64 10.28
CA VAL A 57 4.79 9.31 10.92
C VAL A 57 5.07 8.18 9.93
N GLY A 58 4.94 8.46 8.64
CA GLY A 58 5.09 7.48 7.58
C GLY A 58 4.62 8.00 6.23
N PHE A 59 4.59 7.11 5.25
CA PHE A 59 4.13 7.42 3.90
C PHE A 59 3.62 6.16 3.20
N TYR A 60 2.80 6.36 2.17
CA TYR A 60 2.32 5.30 1.30
C TYR A 60 2.15 5.79 -0.13
N GLY A 61 2.10 4.88 -1.10
CA GLY A 61 1.82 5.20 -2.50
C GLY A 61 2.58 4.33 -3.48
N ILE A 62 2.94 4.92 -4.62
CA ILE A 62 3.50 4.21 -5.77
C ILE A 62 4.88 4.76 -6.13
N VAL A 63 5.81 3.86 -6.45
CA VAL A 63 7.08 4.17 -7.10
C VAL A 63 7.17 3.42 -8.42
N GLU A 64 7.49 4.13 -9.49
CA GLU A 64 7.69 3.54 -10.81
C GLU A 64 9.13 3.71 -11.26
N THR A 65 9.75 2.63 -11.70
CA THR A 65 11.11 2.65 -12.25
C THR A 65 11.14 2.07 -13.65
N TYR A 66 12.10 2.55 -14.44
CA TYR A 66 12.42 2.00 -15.74
C TYR A 66 13.84 1.44 -15.72
N THR A 67 13.99 0.21 -16.21
CA THR A 67 15.28 -0.46 -16.32
C THR A 67 15.55 -0.84 -17.76
N SER A 68 16.76 -0.53 -18.23
CA SER A 68 17.31 -1.02 -19.50
C SER A 68 18.65 -1.67 -19.20
N GLU A 69 18.73 -2.98 -19.34
CA GLU A 69 19.92 -3.74 -18.97
C GLU A 69 20.33 -4.77 -20.03
N THR A 70 21.63 -5.03 -20.08
CA THR A 70 22.21 -6.05 -20.97
C THR A 70 22.04 -7.42 -20.32
N THR A 71 21.32 -8.29 -21.02
CA THR A 71 21.08 -9.65 -20.54
C THR A 71 22.37 -10.47 -20.62
N ARG A 72 22.80 -11.05 -19.49
CA ARG A 72 24.10 -11.75 -19.38
C ARG A 72 24.30 -12.92 -20.37
N ASN A 73 23.23 -13.42 -20.99
CA ASN A 73 23.26 -14.61 -21.85
C ASN A 73 22.68 -14.39 -23.27
N LEU A 74 22.29 -13.17 -23.66
CA LEU A 74 21.78 -12.85 -25.00
C LEU A 74 22.43 -11.56 -25.52
N SER A 75 22.56 -11.43 -26.83
CA SER A 75 23.13 -10.25 -27.49
C SER A 75 22.13 -9.09 -27.58
N GLY A 76 21.43 -8.76 -26.49
CA GLY A 76 20.32 -7.80 -26.49
C GLY A 76 20.11 -7.11 -25.15
N LYS A 77 19.48 -5.92 -25.22
CA LYS A 77 19.02 -5.17 -24.04
C LYS A 77 17.58 -5.55 -23.72
N GLU A 78 17.32 -5.86 -22.47
CA GLU A 78 15.97 -5.98 -21.93
C GLU A 78 15.53 -4.63 -21.38
N LYS A 79 14.25 -4.29 -21.61
CA LYS A 79 13.65 -3.03 -21.21
C LYS A 79 12.35 -3.34 -20.50
N TYR A 80 12.25 -2.95 -19.23
CA TYR A 80 11.06 -3.21 -18.44
C TYR A 80 10.78 -2.07 -17.46
N GLY A 81 9.49 -1.82 -17.26
CA GLY A 81 8.98 -0.95 -16.21
C GLY A 81 8.60 -1.79 -14.99
N ARG A 82 8.74 -1.20 -13.80
CA ARG A 82 8.35 -1.79 -12.53
C ARG A 82 7.54 -0.76 -11.75
N VAL A 83 6.42 -1.21 -11.17
CA VAL A 83 5.56 -0.40 -10.31
C VAL A 83 5.51 -1.08 -8.95
N ASP A 84 5.89 -0.36 -7.90
CA ASP A 84 5.90 -0.85 -6.53
C ASP A 84 4.88 -0.07 -5.68
N TYR A 85 4.05 -0.79 -4.93
CA TYR A 85 3.13 -0.24 -3.95
C TYR A 85 3.80 -0.25 -2.57
N ILE A 86 3.97 0.93 -2.00
CA ILE A 86 4.78 1.15 -0.80
C ILE A 86 3.90 1.63 0.34
N VAL A 87 4.11 1.05 1.51
CA VAL A 87 3.65 1.59 2.80
C VAL A 87 4.78 1.46 3.80
N ALA A 88 5.11 2.57 4.47
CA ALA A 88 6.21 2.65 5.41
C ALA A 88 5.79 3.51 6.59
N MET A 89 5.70 2.90 7.77
CA MET A 89 5.28 3.58 9.01
C MET A 89 6.36 3.46 10.08
N ASN A 90 6.48 4.49 10.92
CA ASN A 90 7.26 4.39 12.14
C ASN A 90 6.55 3.43 13.11
N GLY A 91 7.17 2.29 13.40
CA GLY A 91 6.60 1.29 14.28
C GLY A 91 6.46 1.75 15.74
N GLU A 92 7.27 2.73 16.16
CA GLU A 92 7.17 3.34 17.51
C GLU A 92 5.91 4.21 17.66
N GLU A 93 5.36 4.69 16.54
CA GLU A 93 4.12 5.46 16.50
C GLU A 93 2.88 4.56 16.42
N LYS A 94 3.03 3.22 16.41
CA LYS A 94 1.88 2.31 16.32
C LYS A 94 1.06 2.41 17.61
N LYS A 95 -0.25 2.62 17.46
CA LYS A 95 -1.13 2.98 18.57
C LYS A 95 -2.57 2.52 18.34
N LEU A 96 -3.08 1.69 19.25
CA LEU A 96 -4.51 1.39 19.32
C LEU A 96 -5.32 2.68 19.62
N PRO A 97 -6.35 3.01 18.83
CA PRO A 97 -7.20 4.15 19.13
C PRO A 97 -7.97 3.94 20.45
N SER A 98 -8.02 4.97 21.28
CA SER A 98 -8.66 4.91 22.60
C SER A 98 -10.19 5.05 22.57
N LEU A 99 -10.73 5.58 21.48
CA LEU A 99 -12.14 5.85 21.26
C LEU A 99 -12.52 5.43 19.85
N ALA A 100 -13.83 5.24 19.62
CA ALA A 100 -14.37 5.06 18.29
C ALA A 100 -13.95 6.22 17.37
N ALA A 101 -13.65 5.89 16.11
CA ALA A 101 -13.11 6.85 15.15
C ALA A 101 -13.40 6.42 13.71
N ASP A 102 -13.76 7.39 12.88
CA ASP A 102 -13.90 7.23 11.44
C ASP A 102 -12.62 7.75 10.75
N TYR A 103 -12.18 7.07 9.71
CA TYR A 103 -10.98 7.37 8.94
C TYR A 103 -11.33 7.43 7.46
N THR A 104 -10.78 8.42 6.75
CA THR A 104 -10.91 8.50 5.29
C THR A 104 -9.54 8.66 4.64
N GLY A 105 -9.40 8.12 3.44
CA GLY A 105 -8.12 8.11 2.77
C GLY A 105 -8.17 7.58 1.35
N LYS A 106 -7.01 7.20 0.83
CA LYS A 106 -6.85 6.62 -0.51
C LYS A 106 -6.24 5.23 -0.46
N VAL A 107 -6.60 4.44 -1.46
CA VAL A 107 -5.96 3.17 -1.81
C VAL A 107 -5.34 3.34 -3.18
N TYR A 108 -4.06 3.02 -3.29
CA TYR A 108 -3.39 2.84 -4.58
C TYR A 108 -3.27 1.35 -4.86
N TYR A 109 -3.74 0.90 -6.02
CA TYR A 109 -3.85 -0.54 -6.31
C TYR A 109 -3.59 -0.89 -7.77
N ASP A 110 -3.25 -2.15 -8.01
CA ASP A 110 -3.33 -2.80 -9.31
C ASP A 110 -4.47 -3.82 -9.36
N GLN A 111 -4.92 -4.10 -10.58
CA GLN A 111 -5.81 -5.22 -10.84
C GLN A 111 -5.58 -5.69 -12.28
N GLU A 112 -5.45 -7.00 -12.47
CA GLU A 112 -5.31 -7.63 -13.79
C GLU A 112 -4.22 -6.97 -14.66
N GLN A 113 -3.04 -6.75 -14.08
CA GLN A 113 -1.88 -6.10 -14.74
C GLN A 113 -2.06 -4.63 -15.13
N ALA A 114 -3.18 -4.00 -14.78
CA ALA A 114 -3.34 -2.57 -14.89
C ALA A 114 -2.94 -1.91 -13.57
N SER A 115 -1.79 -1.24 -13.56
CA SER A 115 -1.21 -0.57 -12.39
C SER A 115 -1.74 0.85 -12.19
N GLY A 116 -1.43 1.44 -11.03
CA GLY A 116 -1.54 2.87 -10.77
C GLY A 116 -2.96 3.39 -10.59
N LYS A 117 -3.87 2.55 -10.09
CA LYS A 117 -5.27 2.92 -9.88
C LYS A 117 -5.46 3.50 -8.49
N GLU A 118 -6.52 4.29 -8.33
CA GLU A 118 -6.87 4.95 -7.07
C GLU A 118 -8.32 4.66 -6.69
N ALA A 119 -8.55 4.36 -5.42
CA ALA A 119 -9.88 4.24 -4.82
C ALA A 119 -9.96 5.03 -3.51
N ASP A 120 -11.17 5.38 -3.09
CA ASP A 120 -11.42 5.98 -1.78
C ASP A 120 -11.56 4.86 -0.74
N ILE A 121 -10.95 5.02 0.44
CA ILE A 121 -11.16 4.13 1.58
C ILE A 121 -11.85 4.88 2.72
N SER A 122 -12.78 4.20 3.37
CA SER A 122 -13.45 4.68 4.58
C SER A 122 -13.48 3.54 5.60
N LEU A 123 -12.87 3.76 6.76
CA LEU A 123 -12.80 2.79 7.84
C LEU A 123 -13.41 3.38 9.10
N ARG A 124 -13.97 2.52 9.96
CA ARG A 124 -14.42 2.86 11.30
C ARG A 124 -13.82 1.87 12.28
N TYR A 125 -13.15 2.40 13.29
CA TYR A 125 -12.72 1.65 14.46
C TYR A 125 -13.74 1.82 15.59
N GLU A 126 -14.17 0.72 16.20
CA GLU A 126 -15.05 0.71 17.39
C GLU A 126 -14.92 -0.65 18.08
N ASP A 127 -14.85 -0.68 19.41
CA ASP A 127 -14.82 -1.91 20.22
C ASP A 127 -13.81 -2.98 19.75
N ARG A 128 -12.60 -2.56 19.39
CA ARG A 128 -11.53 -3.41 18.83
C ARG A 128 -11.87 -4.09 17.51
N GLN A 129 -12.81 -3.53 16.75
CA GLN A 129 -13.15 -4.00 15.41
C GLN A 129 -12.94 -2.89 14.38
N VAL A 130 -12.72 -3.28 13.13
CA VAL A 130 -12.61 -2.37 12.00
C VAL A 130 -13.67 -2.73 10.98
N THR A 131 -14.53 -1.78 10.65
CA THR A 131 -15.48 -1.91 9.53
C THR A 131 -15.12 -0.89 8.46
N GLY A 132 -15.60 -1.10 7.23
CA GLY A 132 -15.31 -0.13 6.18
C GLY A 132 -15.48 -0.64 4.75
N THR A 133 -15.14 0.25 3.83
CA THR A 133 -15.32 0.08 2.39
C THR A 133 -14.16 0.68 1.61
N ILE A 134 -13.87 0.10 0.46
CA ILE A 134 -13.00 0.65 -0.59
C ILE A 134 -13.88 0.84 -1.83
N ILE A 135 -13.93 2.06 -2.35
CA ILE A 135 -14.84 2.44 -3.44
C ILE A 135 -14.04 3.11 -4.56
N ASP A 136 -14.00 2.49 -5.72
CA ASP A 136 -13.56 3.10 -6.97
C ASP A 136 -14.78 3.59 -7.76
N LYS A 137 -14.95 4.91 -7.81
CA LYS A 137 -16.07 5.58 -8.49
C LYS A 137 -16.08 5.34 -10.00
N THR A 138 -14.92 5.06 -10.59
CA THR A 138 -14.75 4.85 -12.04
C THR A 138 -14.73 3.38 -12.41
N ARG A 139 -14.41 2.49 -11.46
CA ARG A 139 -14.34 1.03 -11.63
C ARG A 139 -15.15 0.33 -10.54
N PRO A 140 -16.49 0.37 -10.60
CA PRO A 140 -17.33 -0.15 -9.52
C PRO A 140 -17.13 -1.64 -9.22
N HIS A 141 -16.57 -2.42 -10.15
CA HIS A 141 -16.22 -3.83 -9.93
C HIS A 141 -15.11 -4.02 -8.89
N PHE A 142 -14.29 -2.99 -8.62
CA PHE A 142 -13.29 -2.97 -7.56
C PHE A 142 -13.82 -2.37 -6.24
N ASN A 143 -15.12 -2.46 -6.00
CA ASN A 143 -15.68 -2.02 -4.72
C ASN A 143 -15.66 -3.19 -3.72
N LEU A 144 -15.04 -2.95 -2.57
CA LEU A 144 -14.80 -3.94 -1.52
C LEU A 144 -15.36 -3.47 -0.19
N THR A 145 -15.69 -4.40 0.69
CA THR A 145 -16.07 -4.13 2.07
C THR A 145 -15.48 -5.18 3.01
N ILE A 146 -15.19 -4.77 4.24
CA ILE A 146 -14.76 -5.70 5.28
C ILE A 146 -15.91 -6.67 5.59
N ASP A 147 -15.63 -7.97 5.54
CA ASP A 147 -16.59 -9.01 5.84
C ASP A 147 -16.77 -9.19 7.35
N THR A 148 -17.71 -8.44 7.93
CA THR A 148 -18.02 -8.49 9.37
C THR A 148 -18.63 -9.81 9.84
N ARG A 149 -18.91 -10.76 8.94
CA ARG A 149 -19.32 -12.13 9.30
C ARG A 149 -18.11 -12.98 9.72
N LYS A 150 -16.89 -12.51 9.41
CA LYS A 150 -15.64 -13.16 9.75
C LYS A 150 -15.06 -12.51 11.00
N PRO A 151 -14.55 -13.31 11.96
CA PRO A 151 -13.89 -12.77 13.13
C PRO A 151 -12.64 -12.01 12.68
N HIS A 152 -12.50 -10.80 13.20
CA HIS A 152 -11.32 -9.96 13.06
C HIS A 152 -11.32 -9.03 14.27
N ASP A 153 -10.16 -8.88 14.89
CA ASP A 153 -9.97 -7.98 16.02
C ASP A 153 -8.76 -7.09 15.73
N VAL A 154 -8.74 -5.93 16.37
CA VAL A 154 -7.57 -5.07 16.45
C VAL A 154 -6.75 -5.49 17.66
N ASP A 155 -5.48 -5.77 17.44
CA ASP A 155 -4.50 -6.14 18.45
C ASP A 155 -4.20 -4.98 19.42
N GLU A 156 -3.56 -5.29 20.55
CA GLU A 156 -3.26 -4.28 21.58
C GLU A 156 -2.29 -3.19 21.10
N ASP A 157 -1.44 -3.52 20.13
CA ASP A 157 -0.52 -2.56 19.52
C ASP A 157 -1.21 -1.72 18.42
N GLY A 158 -2.44 -2.04 18.05
CA GLY A 158 -3.20 -1.37 17.00
C GLY A 158 -3.08 -2.01 15.61
N SER A 159 -2.46 -3.19 15.44
CA SER A 159 -2.56 -3.94 14.17
C SER A 159 -3.92 -4.60 13.97
N PHE A 160 -4.30 -4.81 12.72
CA PHE A 160 -5.49 -5.58 12.38
C PHE A 160 -5.30 -6.28 11.04
N MET A 161 -6.01 -7.39 10.89
CA MET A 161 -6.19 -8.06 9.61
C MET A 161 -7.67 -8.46 9.49
N ALA A 162 -8.29 -8.17 8.35
CA ALA A 162 -9.68 -8.53 8.10
C ALA A 162 -9.90 -9.06 6.67
N GLU A 163 -10.92 -9.90 6.49
CA GLU A 163 -11.33 -10.37 5.16
C GLU A 163 -12.07 -9.26 4.41
N LEU A 164 -11.75 -9.08 3.13
CA LEU A 164 -12.46 -8.24 2.18
C LEU A 164 -13.32 -9.10 1.26
N VAL A 165 -14.51 -8.61 0.90
CA VAL A 165 -15.39 -9.20 -0.11
C VAL A 165 -15.90 -8.14 -1.07
N GLY A 166 -16.19 -8.54 -2.32
CA GLY A 166 -16.81 -7.66 -3.31
C GLY A 166 -18.18 -7.15 -2.86
N THR A 167 -18.46 -5.86 -3.08
CA THR A 167 -19.76 -5.26 -2.73
C THR A 167 -20.84 -5.59 -3.74
N ASN A 168 -20.49 -5.76 -5.01
CA ASN A 168 -21.45 -6.01 -6.09
C ASN A 168 -21.87 -7.47 -6.15
N ASP A 169 -20.91 -8.38 -5.98
CA ASP A 169 -21.16 -9.81 -5.88
C ASP A 169 -20.25 -10.41 -4.80
N ARG A 170 -20.85 -10.82 -3.69
CA ARG A 170 -20.12 -11.47 -2.58
C ARG A 170 -19.75 -12.93 -2.90
N ALA A 171 -20.36 -13.54 -3.92
CA ALA A 171 -20.00 -14.89 -4.36
C ALA A 171 -18.81 -14.88 -5.34
N ASP A 172 -18.40 -13.71 -5.84
CA ASP A 172 -17.19 -13.60 -6.65
C ASP A 172 -15.93 -13.70 -5.78
N HIS A 173 -15.41 -14.93 -5.69
CA HIS A 173 -14.22 -15.26 -4.92
C HIS A 173 -12.95 -14.53 -5.41
N LYS A 174 -12.89 -14.05 -6.66
CA LYS A 174 -11.74 -13.29 -7.16
C LYS A 174 -11.62 -11.92 -6.51
N MET A 175 -12.75 -11.36 -6.08
CA MET A 175 -12.80 -10.10 -5.35
C MET A 175 -12.65 -10.29 -3.84
N HIS A 176 -12.41 -11.52 -3.36
CA HIS A 176 -12.11 -11.76 -1.96
C HIS A 176 -10.63 -11.49 -1.71
N GLY A 177 -10.34 -10.96 -0.53
CA GLY A 177 -8.98 -10.62 -0.17
C GLY A 177 -8.80 -10.34 1.31
N TYR A 178 -7.70 -9.70 1.61
CA TYR A 178 -7.35 -9.28 2.95
C TYR A 178 -6.99 -7.81 2.95
N ILE A 179 -7.39 -7.13 4.02
CA ILE A 179 -6.80 -5.86 4.44
C ILE A 179 -5.94 -6.13 5.66
N ASP A 180 -4.69 -5.70 5.62
CA ASP A 180 -3.72 -5.80 6.71
C ASP A 180 -3.18 -4.40 6.98
N GLY A 181 -3.33 -3.91 8.21
CA GLY A 181 -2.92 -2.56 8.54
C GLY A 181 -2.71 -2.34 10.03
N GLY A 182 -2.48 -1.08 10.37
CA GLY A 182 -2.41 -0.65 11.75
C GLY A 182 -2.81 0.80 11.92
N PHE A 183 -3.06 1.15 13.17
CA PHE A 183 -3.28 2.52 13.61
C PHE A 183 -1.97 3.13 14.14
N TYR A 184 -1.75 4.41 13.83
CA TYR A 184 -0.51 5.13 14.11
C TYR A 184 -0.78 6.56 14.60
N GLY A 185 0.24 7.17 15.18
CA GLY A 185 0.18 8.50 15.79
C GLY A 185 -0.17 8.42 17.27
N LYS A 186 0.00 9.53 17.99
CA LYS A 186 -0.11 9.58 19.46
C LYS A 186 -1.48 9.13 19.98
N ASP A 187 -2.54 9.37 19.21
CA ASP A 187 -3.92 9.04 19.52
C ASP A 187 -4.51 7.98 18.57
N GLY A 188 -3.69 7.35 17.71
CA GLY A 188 -4.17 6.48 16.65
C GLY A 188 -4.92 7.25 15.55
N GLU A 189 -4.54 8.48 15.26
CA GLU A 189 -5.19 9.35 14.27
C GLU A 189 -4.94 8.95 12.81
N ILE A 190 -4.04 8.00 12.55
CA ILE A 190 -3.68 7.57 11.19
C ILE A 190 -3.92 6.07 11.06
N VAL A 191 -4.37 5.64 9.89
CA VAL A 191 -4.49 4.23 9.53
C VAL A 191 -3.77 3.98 8.22
N ALA A 192 -2.95 2.93 8.15
CA ALA A 192 -2.20 2.60 6.95
C ALA A 192 -1.91 1.11 6.86
N GLY A 193 -1.75 0.60 5.63
CA GLY A 193 -1.50 -0.80 5.41
C GLY A 193 -1.52 -1.21 3.94
N SER A 194 -1.81 -2.49 3.72
CA SER A 194 -1.89 -3.11 2.41
C SER A 194 -3.19 -3.88 2.22
N ILE A 195 -3.55 -4.08 0.96
CA ILE A 195 -4.62 -4.97 0.55
C ILE A 195 -4.09 -5.96 -0.47
N ARG A 196 -4.67 -7.17 -0.51
CA ARG A 196 -4.31 -8.17 -1.51
C ARG A 196 -5.45 -9.15 -1.75
N SER A 197 -5.53 -9.63 -2.98
CA SER A 197 -6.38 -10.77 -3.33
C SER A 197 -6.02 -12.00 -2.49
N ARG A 198 -7.03 -12.84 -2.26
CA ARG A 198 -6.91 -14.01 -1.38
C ARG A 198 -6.13 -15.15 -2.04
N ASP A 199 -6.45 -15.44 -3.31
CA ASP A 199 -6.18 -16.75 -3.91
C ASP A 199 -5.21 -16.72 -5.10
N ASP A 200 -5.05 -15.60 -5.82
CA ASP A 200 -4.43 -15.61 -7.16
C ASP A 200 -3.56 -14.40 -7.51
N ASP A 201 -3.24 -13.52 -6.55
CA ASP A 201 -2.48 -12.28 -6.76
C ASP A 201 -3.05 -11.39 -7.89
N SER A 202 -4.36 -11.51 -8.20
CA SER A 202 -5.02 -10.79 -9.30
C SER A 202 -5.15 -9.28 -9.06
N TRP A 203 -5.04 -8.86 -7.80
CA TRP A 203 -5.01 -7.47 -7.36
C TRP A 203 -4.30 -7.33 -6.03
N GLY A 204 -3.72 -6.15 -5.81
CA GLY A 204 -3.10 -5.74 -4.55
C GLY A 204 -2.89 -4.24 -4.49
N GLY A 205 -2.54 -3.74 -3.32
CA GLY A 205 -2.34 -2.31 -3.15
C GLY A 205 -1.96 -1.89 -1.74
N VAL A 206 -1.83 -0.58 -1.56
CA VAL A 206 -1.51 0.07 -0.29
C VAL A 206 -2.49 1.18 -0.01
N PHE A 207 -2.71 1.46 1.26
CA PHE A 207 -3.64 2.49 1.68
C PHE A 207 -3.09 3.31 2.83
N GLY A 208 -3.62 4.53 2.94
CA GLY A 208 -3.40 5.41 4.07
C GLY A 208 -4.59 6.34 4.22
N GLY A 209 -4.93 6.65 5.47
CA GLY A 209 -6.04 7.51 5.82
C GLY A 209 -5.86 8.17 7.17
N GLU A 210 -6.67 9.21 7.38
CA GLU A 210 -6.62 10.08 8.55
C GLU A 210 -7.97 10.08 9.26
N LYS A 211 -7.92 10.14 10.57
CA LYS A 211 -9.08 10.25 11.45
C LYS A 211 -9.85 11.54 11.14
N GLN A 212 -11.17 11.42 11.03
CA GLN A 212 -12.07 12.55 10.83
C GLN A 212 -12.42 13.21 12.17
N GLU A 213 -12.60 14.53 12.16
CA GLU A 213 -13.06 15.32 13.32
C GLU A 213 -14.55 15.13 13.62
#